data_AF-A0A7Y2FC66-F1
#
_entry.id   AF-A0A7Y2FC66-F1
#
_cell.length_a   1.000
_cell.length_b   1.000
_cell.length_c   1.000
_cell.angle_alpha   90.00
_cell.angle_beta   90.00
_cell.angle_gamma   90.00
#
_symmetry.space_group_name_H-M   'P 1'
#
loop_
_entity.id
_entity.type
_entity.pdbx_description
1 polymer ?
#
loop_
_entity_poly.entity_id
_entity_poly.type
_entity_poly.pdbx_seq_one_letter_code
_entity_poly.pdbx_strand_id
1 'polypeptide(L)' 'FDATSAPIQLSLDHLTAVHAKLVYLLRGLSTEDLQRTFIHPDGNIETTLEENIGRYAWHGNHHFAHIHTLLERENWL' A
#
# COMPACT_ATOMS: atom_id res chain seq x y z
N PHE A 1 9.34 0.08 -17.75
CA PHE A 1 10.80 -0.10 -17.92
C PHE A 1 11.50 0.29 -16.63
N ASP A 2 11.11 1.41 -16.03
CA ASP A 2 11.48 1.86 -14.68
C ASP A 2 11.23 0.78 -13.60
N ALA A 3 10.05 0.17 -13.57
CA ALA A 3 9.70 -0.86 -12.58
C ALA A 3 10.57 -2.13 -12.66
N THR A 4 11.32 -2.32 -13.75
CA THR A 4 12.12 -3.53 -14.00
C THR A 4 13.62 -3.27 -14.06
N SER A 5 14.06 -2.07 -14.43
CA SER A 5 15.47 -1.78 -14.69
C SER A 5 16.00 -0.52 -14.01
N ALA A 6 15.15 0.28 -13.35
CA ALA A 6 15.64 1.41 -12.56
C ALA A 6 16.26 0.93 -11.23
N PRO A 7 17.17 1.71 -10.63
CA PRO A 7 17.65 1.42 -9.28
C PRO A 7 16.50 1.33 -8.29
N ILE A 8 16.44 0.25 -7.52
CA ILE A 8 15.38 -0.02 -6.54
C ILE A 8 15.20 1.11 -5.52
N GLN A 9 16.29 1.84 -5.21
CA GLN A 9 16.27 2.94 -4.24
C GLN A 9 15.26 4.03 -4.60
N LEU A 10 15.05 4.31 -5.90
CA LEU A 10 14.07 5.31 -6.34
C LEU A 10 12.65 4.95 -5.88
N SER A 11 12.29 3.66 -5.96
CA SER A 11 11.01 3.15 -5.49
C SER A 11 10.91 3.15 -3.97
N LEU A 12 11.99 2.78 -3.26
CA LEU A 12 12.02 2.78 -1.80
C LEU A 12 11.89 4.19 -1.20
N ASP A 13 12.57 5.17 -1.79
CA ASP A 13 12.47 6.57 -1.39
C ASP A 13 11.07 7.12 -1.66
N HIS A 14 10.50 6.79 -2.82
CA HIS A 14 9.13 7.16 -3.16
C HIS A 14 8.11 6.57 -2.18
N LEU A 15 8.19 5.27 -1.89
CA LEU A 15 7.31 4.60 -0.92
C LEU A 15 7.42 5.24 0.46
N THR A 16 8.65 5.54 0.91
CA THR A 16 8.88 6.23 2.19
C THR A 16 8.16 7.57 2.25
N ALA A 17 8.35 8.41 1.22
CA ALA A 17 7.73 9.73 1.17
C ALA A 17 6.19 9.67 1.05
N VAL A 18 5.67 8.79 0.19
CA VAL A 18 4.22 8.64 -0.03
C VAL A 18 3.53 8.08 1.21
N HIS A 19 4.07 7.03 1.85
CA HIS A 19 3.48 6.47 3.06
C HIS A 19 3.49 7.45 4.21
N ALA A 20 4.57 8.22 4.39
CA ALA A 20 4.61 9.26 5.43
C ALA A 20 3.49 10.30 5.24
N LYS A 21 3.31 10.80 4.01
CA LYS A 21 2.24 11.75 3.67
C LYS A 21 0.85 11.13 3.82
N LEU A 22 0.69 9.88 3.38
CA LEU A 22 -0.57 9.16 3.46
C LEU A 22 -0.99 8.96 4.91
N VAL A 23 -0.10 8.46 5.77
CA VAL A 23 -0.38 8.29 7.21
C VAL A 23 -0.68 9.63 7.88
N TYR A 24 0.05 10.69 7.53
CA TYR A 24 -0.24 12.04 8.03
C TYR A 24 -1.65 12.50 7.68
N LEU A 25 -2.07 12.32 6.41
CA LEU A 25 -3.43 12.63 5.96
C LEU A 25 -4.47 11.78 6.69
N LEU A 26 -4.29 10.46 6.72
CA LEU A 26 -5.27 9.52 7.28
C LEU A 26 -5.50 9.74 8.77
N ARG A 27 -4.46 10.11 9.53
CA ARG A 27 -4.58 10.48 10.96
C ARG A 27 -5.41 11.73 11.21
N GLY A 28 -5.59 12.58 10.20
CA GLY A 28 -6.41 13.78 10.28
C GLY A 28 -7.89 13.57 9.95
N LEU A 29 -8.28 12.38 9.49
CA LEU A 29 -9.67 12.08 9.13
C LEU A 29 -10.50 11.75 10.38
N SER A 30 -11.73 12.26 10.43
CA SER A 30 -12.69 11.83 11.44
C SER A 30 -13.31 10.46 11.10
N THR A 31 -14.02 9.86 12.06
CA THR A 31 -14.80 8.64 11.82
C THR A 31 -15.84 8.83 10.72
N GLU A 32 -16.45 10.01 10.63
CA GLU A 32 -17.40 10.37 9.57
C GLU A 32 -16.73 10.50 8.21
N ASP A 33 -15.53 11.10 8.14
CA ASP A 33 -14.75 11.18 6.89
C ASP A 33 -14.39 9.77 6.38
N LEU A 34 -14.06 8.84 7.28
CA LEU A 34 -13.72 7.46 6.93
C LEU A 34 -14.87 6.70 6.25
N GLN A 35 -16.12 7.11 6.49
CA GLN A 35 -17.31 6.53 5.85
C GLN A 35 -17.61 7.10 4.46
N ARG A 36 -16.84 8.10 3.98
CA ARG A 36 -16.98 8.59 2.60
C ARG A 36 -16.67 7.46 1.62
N THR A 37 -17.46 7.40 0.55
CA THR A 37 -17.35 6.35 -0.47
C THR A 37 -16.78 6.86 -1.78
N PHE A 38 -16.22 5.94 -2.54
CA PHE A 38 -15.90 6.13 -3.96
C PHE A 38 -16.11 4.80 -4.70
N ILE A 39 -16.21 4.86 -6.02
CA ILE A 39 -16.28 3.65 -6.85
C ILE A 39 -14.86 3.15 -7.08
N HIS A 40 -14.55 1.97 -6.54
CA HIS A 40 -13.27 1.33 -6.75
C HIS A 40 -13.14 0.92 -8.23
N PRO A 41 -12.02 1.29 -8.91
CA PRO A 41 -11.88 1.08 -10.35
C PRO A 41 -11.79 -0.41 -10.71
N ASP A 42 -11.23 -1.22 -9.82
CA ASP A 42 -11.30 -2.67 -9.93
C ASP A 42 -12.66 -3.15 -9.43
N GLY A 43 -13.42 -3.81 -10.30
CA GLY A 43 -14.75 -4.36 -10.00
C GLY A 43 -15.92 -3.37 -10.07
N ASN A 44 -15.69 -2.05 -10.15
CA ASN A 44 -16.75 -1.03 -10.15
C ASN A 44 -17.68 -1.13 -8.93
N ILE A 45 -17.08 -1.37 -7.76
CA ILE A 45 -17.77 -1.58 -6.48
C ILE A 45 -17.58 -0.33 -5.62
N GLU A 46 -18.66 0.13 -4.98
CA GLU A 46 -18.57 1.19 -3.98
C GLU A 46 -17.78 0.70 -2.75
N THR A 47 -16.81 1.49 -2.31
CA THR A 47 -15.98 1.18 -1.14
C THR A 47 -15.81 2.42 -0.28
N THR A 48 -15.72 2.24 1.04
CA THR A 48 -15.43 3.34 1.97
C THR A 48 -13.92 3.62 2.01
N LEU A 49 -13.54 4.82 2.46
CA LEU A 49 -12.14 5.11 2.75
C LEU A 49 -11.58 4.16 3.82
N GLU A 50 -12.37 3.85 4.86
CA GLU A 50 -12.01 2.89 5.90
C GLU A 50 -11.61 1.52 5.33
N GLU A 51 -12.48 0.94 4.50
CA GLU A 51 -12.22 -0.37 3.90
C GLU A 51 -11.00 -0.32 2.99
N ASN A 52 -10.88 0.73 2.17
CA ASN A 52 -9.78 0.87 1.23
C ASN A 52 -8.42 1.02 1.94
N ILE A 53 -8.36 1.70 3.09
CA ILE A 53 -7.16 1.75 3.93
C ILE A 53 -6.76 0.34 4.39
N GLY A 54 -7.74 -0.44 4.85
CA GLY A 54 -7.52 -1.85 5.24
C GLY A 54 -6.98 -2.70 4.09
N ARG A 55 -7.58 -2.58 2.90
CA ARG A 55 -7.11 -3.25 1.68
C ARG A 55 -5.67 -2.86 1.34
N TYR A 56 -5.33 -1.58 1.44
CA TYR A 56 -3.97 -1.10 1.17
C TYR A 56 -2.94 -1.61 2.20
N ALA A 57 -3.31 -1.68 3.48
CA ALA A 57 -2.46 -2.24 4.53
C ALA A 57 -2.22 -3.75 4.32
N TRP A 58 -3.27 -4.51 3.97
CA TRP A 58 -3.15 -5.92 3.59
C TRP A 58 -2.23 -6.09 2.38
N HIS A 59 -2.40 -5.26 1.34
CA HIS A 59 -1.62 -5.33 0.11
C HIS A 59 -0.10 -5.17 0.37
N GLY A 60 0.28 -4.24 1.26
CA GLY A 60 1.67 -4.08 1.69
C GLY A 60 2.23 -5.33 2.37
N ASN A 61 1.49 -5.89 3.35
CA ASN A 61 1.88 -7.12 4.04
C ASN A 61 1.95 -8.33 3.11
N HIS A 62 1.01 -8.43 2.16
CA HIS A 62 0.95 -9.48 1.16
C HIS A 62 2.20 -9.52 0.28
N HIS A 63 2.63 -8.36 -0.25
CA HIS A 63 3.83 -8.29 -1.07
C HIS A 63 5.12 -8.45 -0.27
N PHE A 64 5.16 -7.94 0.97
CA PHE A 64 6.29 -8.21 1.86
C PHE A 64 6.43 -9.71 2.12
N ALA A 65 5.33 -10.42 2.39
CA ALA A 65 5.34 -11.87 2.63
C ALA A 65 5.88 -12.65 1.41
N HIS A 66 5.55 -12.25 0.18
CA HIS A 66 6.12 -12.86 -1.02
C HIS A 66 7.65 -12.73 -1.07
N ILE A 67 8.19 -11.55 -0.75
CA ILE A 67 9.64 -11.31 -0.70
C ILE A 67 10.26 -12.12 0.42
N HIS A 68 9.73 -12.02 1.64
CA HIS A 68 10.25 -12.72 2.81
C HIS A 68 10.32 -14.23 2.60
N THR A 69 9.23 -14.83 2.12
CA THR A 69 9.15 -16.27 1.85
C THR A 69 10.18 -16.71 0.80
N LEU A 70 10.45 -15.87 -0.21
CA LEU A 70 11.52 -16.12 -1.17
C LEU A 70 12.89 -16.13 -0.48
N LEU A 71 13.18 -15.13 0.36
CA LEU A 71 14.46 -15.06 1.08
C LEU A 71 14.67 -16.27 1.99
N GLU A 72 13.62 -16.72 2.68
CA GLU A 72 13.65 -17.94 3.49
C GLU A 72 13.94 -19.20 2.65
N ARG A 73 13.22 -19.38 1.54
CA ARG A 73 13.38 -20.56 0.67
C ARG A 73 14.78 -20.67 0.07
N GLU A 74 15.36 -19.55 -0.33
CA GLU A 74 16.70 -19.50 -0.93
C GLU A 74 17.82 -19.37 0.12
N ASN A 75 17.47 -19.34 1.42
CA ASN A 75 18.39 -19.23 2.55
C ASN A 75 19.29 -17.97 2.46
N TRP A 76 18.68 -16.82 2.18
CA TRP A 76 19.34 -15.50 2.11
C TRP A 76 19.18 -14.66 3.39
N LEU A 77 18.43 -15.17 4.36
CA LEU A 77 18.28 -14.60 5.69
C LEU A 77 19.33 -15.14 6.66
#